data_AF-A0A3N5QEY6-F1
#
_entry.id   AF-A0A3N5QEY6-F1
#
_cell.length_a   1.000
_cell.length_b   1.000
_cell.length_c   1.000
_cell.angle_alpha   90.00
_cell.angle_beta   90.00
_cell.angle_gamma   90.00
#
_symmetry.space_group_name_H-M   'P 1'
#
loop_
_entity.id
_entity.type
_entity.pdbx_description
1 polymer ?
#
loop_
_entity_poly.entity_id
_entity_poly.type
_entity_poly.pdbx_seq_one_letter_code
_entity_poly.pdbx_strand_id
1 'polypeptide(L)'
;MLENGRIPLDDKRTLIGRTYVGEKIYTKLVTAEKNRLRKKLTIKGDELDNAGAWSDMNSGPKTEIGSCKISGDVILVIPEKSRQALAQFSTIISSKSREAVINKIRNNAAGPTFYLWLLSQIDRPDRVGDFARDLDADTYFPKNCTHFEEIKIYFDTVGACDAVIESLKKAWLEYAQTYPERIEPLAWCNECGKKLPISNARLSWSTETQEIYILDGKCLDKYQHFDELTSRQLSTITHSDLEDLVEKEGLSEYDVERLTETLTLWGALPINCPGSVYFIQSEKTHAVKIGFTSGPIEKRLASLQTAHPYKLQLLAALAGTVAYEKSLHDRFAKFRLEGEWFEPHPDLMAFVSVVRLGLGHNNSQERTE
;
A
#
# COMPACT_ATOMS: atom_id res chain seq x y z
N MET A 1 43.84 -30.21 12.37
CA MET A 1 44.00 -30.71 10.99
C MET A 1 45.36 -31.36 10.91
N LEU A 2 45.45 -32.57 10.37
CA LEU A 2 46.73 -33.21 10.07
C LEU A 2 47.42 -32.48 8.91
N GLU A 3 48.72 -32.68 8.73
CA GLU A 3 49.53 -32.03 7.66
C GLU A 3 49.04 -32.34 6.23
N ASN A 4 48.22 -33.37 6.05
CA ASN A 4 47.54 -33.69 4.79
C ASN A 4 46.11 -33.10 4.70
N GLY A 5 45.74 -32.19 5.60
CA GLY A 5 44.42 -31.56 5.67
C GLY A 5 43.29 -32.48 6.17
N ARG A 6 43.57 -33.73 6.56
CA ARG A 6 42.55 -34.64 7.12
C ARG A 6 42.28 -34.35 8.59
N ILE A 7 41.02 -34.50 9.01
CA ILE A 7 40.61 -34.48 10.42
C ILE A 7 40.42 -35.94 10.85
N PRO A 8 40.86 -36.35 12.05
CA PRO A 8 40.65 -37.71 12.55
C PRO A 8 39.16 -38.07 12.54
N LEU A 9 38.85 -39.30 12.12
CA LEU A 9 37.47 -39.83 12.01
C LEU A 9 36.71 -39.85 13.36
N ASP A 10 37.46 -39.70 14.44
CA ASP A 10 37.07 -39.98 15.81
C ASP A 10 36.49 -38.72 16.50
N ASP A 11 36.67 -37.52 15.93
CA ASP A 11 36.24 -36.25 16.52
C ASP A 11 34.92 -35.72 15.91
N LYS A 12 33.81 -36.25 16.41
CA LYS A 12 32.44 -35.89 15.99
C LYS A 12 32.03 -34.45 16.32
N ARG A 13 32.84 -33.68 17.08
CA ARG A 13 32.52 -32.28 17.42
C ARG A 13 32.77 -31.31 16.26
N THR A 14 33.43 -31.77 15.19
CA THR A 14 33.73 -30.96 14.00
C THR A 14 32.67 -31.05 12.87
N LEU A 15 31.60 -31.83 13.08
CA LEU A 15 30.59 -32.13 12.05
C LEU A 15 29.39 -31.16 11.99
N ILE A 16 29.24 -30.24 12.95
CA ILE A 16 28.14 -29.27 12.91
C ILE A 16 28.56 -28.07 12.05
N GLY A 17 27.93 -27.93 10.88
CA GLY A 17 28.04 -26.75 10.01
C GLY A 17 28.96 -26.86 8.78
N ARG A 18 29.39 -28.06 8.38
CA ARG A 18 30.21 -28.25 7.17
C ARG A 18 29.68 -29.38 6.28
N THR A 19 29.21 -29.05 5.08
CA THR A 19 28.96 -30.03 4.03
C THR A 19 30.26 -30.26 3.28
N TYR A 20 30.89 -31.42 3.47
CA TYR A 20 32.07 -31.82 2.69
C TYR A 20 31.62 -32.11 1.26
N VAL A 21 31.87 -31.20 0.33
CA VAL A 21 31.68 -31.49 -1.10
C VAL A 21 32.73 -32.53 -1.45
N GLY A 22 32.33 -33.79 -1.62
CA GLY A 22 33.25 -34.91 -1.78
C GLY A 22 34.35 -34.62 -2.80
N GLU A 23 35.55 -35.16 -2.58
CA GLU A 23 36.82 -34.83 -3.27
C GLU A 23 36.69 -34.68 -4.80
N LYS A 24 35.88 -35.53 -5.45
CA LYS A 24 35.61 -35.47 -6.89
C LYS A 24 34.92 -34.18 -7.33
N ILE A 25 33.94 -33.70 -6.58
CA ILE A 25 33.18 -32.49 -6.92
C ILE A 25 34.03 -31.26 -6.59
N TYR A 26 34.72 -31.26 -5.45
CA TYR A 26 35.67 -30.20 -5.10
C TYR A 26 36.71 -29.98 -6.21
N THR A 27 37.32 -31.06 -6.69
CA THR A 27 38.32 -31.01 -7.76
C THR A 27 37.75 -30.42 -9.06
N LYS A 28 36.51 -30.78 -9.41
CA LYS A 28 35.83 -30.23 -10.60
C LYS A 28 35.59 -28.72 -10.48
N LEU A 29 35.14 -28.26 -9.31
CA LEU A 29 34.86 -26.85 -9.07
C LEU A 29 36.14 -26.00 -9.04
N VAL A 30 37.20 -26.47 -8.38
CA VAL A 30 38.52 -25.84 -8.41
C VAL A 30 39.03 -25.71 -9.85
N THR A 31 38.86 -26.76 -10.65
CA THR A 31 39.30 -26.78 -12.04
C THR A 31 38.51 -25.77 -12.89
N ALA A 32 37.19 -25.70 -12.71
CA ALA A 32 36.34 -24.73 -13.39
C ALA A 32 36.73 -23.28 -13.02
N GLU A 33 37.00 -23.03 -11.73
CA GLU A 33 37.38 -21.71 -11.25
C GLU A 33 38.76 -21.28 -11.72
N LYS A 34 39.76 -22.17 -11.68
CA LYS A 34 41.09 -21.92 -12.27
C LYS A 34 40.99 -21.62 -13.77
N ASN A 35 40.12 -22.31 -14.50
CA ASN A 35 39.90 -22.03 -15.92
C ASN A 35 39.26 -20.65 -16.15
N ARG A 36 38.33 -20.23 -15.30
CA ARG A 36 37.72 -18.89 -15.34
C ARG A 36 38.76 -17.81 -15.05
N LEU A 37 39.56 -17.96 -13.99
CA LEU A 37 40.60 -17.01 -13.59
C LEU A 37 41.70 -16.88 -14.66
N ARG A 38 42.15 -18.00 -15.23
CA ARG A 38 43.10 -18.02 -16.35
C ARG A 38 42.59 -17.24 -17.56
N LYS A 39 41.29 -17.36 -17.89
CA LYS A 39 40.69 -16.64 -19.03
C LYS A 39 40.48 -15.16 -18.73
N LYS A 40 40.00 -14.83 -17.53
CA LYS A 40 39.59 -13.46 -17.17
C LYS A 40 40.76 -12.56 -16.80
N LEU A 41 41.79 -13.10 -16.16
CA LEU A 41 42.93 -12.35 -15.61
C LEU A 41 44.26 -12.70 -16.28
N THR A 42 44.26 -13.68 -17.20
CA THR A 42 45.44 -14.09 -17.99
C THR A 42 46.62 -14.61 -17.14
N ILE A 43 46.39 -14.90 -15.85
CA ILE A 43 47.36 -15.47 -14.91
C ILE A 43 47.61 -16.96 -15.14
N LYS A 44 48.84 -17.43 -14.90
CA LYS A 44 49.31 -18.82 -15.14
C LYS A 44 50.26 -19.30 -14.04
N GLY A 45 50.56 -20.59 -14.03
CA GLY A 45 51.54 -21.19 -13.10
C GLY A 45 51.17 -20.97 -11.63
N ASP A 46 52.18 -20.74 -10.79
CA ASP A 46 52.05 -20.60 -9.34
C ASP A 46 51.09 -19.47 -8.92
N GLU A 47 51.00 -18.42 -9.73
CA GLU A 47 50.09 -17.30 -9.49
C GLU A 47 48.61 -17.71 -9.66
N LEU A 48 48.32 -18.57 -10.64
CA LEU A 48 46.98 -19.14 -10.85
C LEU A 48 46.63 -20.15 -9.74
N ASP A 49 47.61 -20.92 -9.28
CA ASP A 49 47.43 -21.89 -8.22
C ASP A 49 47.16 -21.21 -6.87
N ASN A 50 47.89 -20.13 -6.58
CA ASN A 50 47.62 -19.26 -5.44
C ASN A 50 46.23 -18.61 -5.54
N ALA A 51 45.84 -18.06 -6.70
CA ALA A 51 44.52 -17.47 -6.88
C ALA A 51 43.37 -18.49 -6.68
N GLY A 52 43.55 -19.74 -7.12
CA GLY A 52 42.58 -20.83 -6.91
C GLY A 52 42.44 -21.24 -5.44
N ALA A 53 43.55 -21.23 -4.69
CA ALA A 53 43.58 -21.53 -3.25
C ALA A 53 42.86 -20.47 -2.38
N TRP A 54 42.65 -19.26 -2.91
CA TRP A 54 41.99 -18.17 -2.21
C TRP A 54 40.46 -18.17 -2.36
N SER A 55 39.89 -19.03 -3.21
CA SER A 55 38.44 -19.17 -3.32
C SER A 55 37.87 -19.89 -2.08
N ASP A 56 36.99 -19.21 -1.36
CA ASP A 56 36.40 -19.66 -0.09
C ASP A 56 35.29 -20.71 -0.33
N MET A 57 35.64 -21.78 -1.07
CA MET A 57 34.75 -22.89 -1.45
C MET A 57 34.36 -23.78 -0.26
N ASN A 58 34.96 -23.55 0.91
CA ASN A 58 34.66 -24.25 2.17
C ASN A 58 33.87 -23.38 3.15
N SER A 59 33.39 -22.20 2.73
CA SER A 59 32.37 -21.49 3.48
C SER A 59 31.08 -22.31 3.41
N GLY A 60 30.67 -22.89 4.54
CA GLY A 60 29.49 -23.76 4.63
C GLY A 60 28.21 -23.05 4.14
N PRO A 61 27.06 -23.75 4.10
CA PRO A 61 25.80 -23.15 3.65
C PRO A 61 25.54 -21.86 4.42
N LYS A 62 25.56 -20.74 3.69
CA LYS A 62 25.20 -19.44 4.25
C LYS A 62 23.72 -19.23 4.00
N THR A 63 23.01 -18.85 5.06
CA THR A 63 21.63 -18.38 4.97
C THR A 63 21.57 -16.86 4.82
N GLU A 64 22.74 -16.18 4.91
CA GLU A 64 22.85 -14.73 4.77
C GLU A 64 24.20 -14.26 4.20
N ILE A 65 24.18 -13.13 3.48
CA ILE A 65 25.36 -12.40 3.00
C ILE A 65 25.21 -10.93 3.36
N GLY A 66 26.09 -10.43 4.24
CA GLY A 66 25.89 -9.12 4.85
C GLY A 66 24.62 -9.15 5.70
N SER A 67 23.63 -8.34 5.34
CA SER A 67 22.28 -8.32 5.94
C SER A 67 21.21 -9.01 5.07
N CYS A 68 21.57 -9.58 3.93
CA CYS A 68 20.63 -10.22 3.00
C CYS A 68 20.43 -11.69 3.35
N LYS A 69 19.19 -12.15 3.51
CA LYS A 69 18.88 -13.59 3.55
C LYS A 69 18.96 -14.21 2.17
N ILE A 70 19.56 -15.39 2.06
CA ILE A 70 19.68 -16.18 0.82
C ILE A 70 19.07 -17.56 1.02
N SER A 71 18.40 -18.08 -0.01
CA SER A 71 17.76 -19.40 -0.01
C SER A 71 18.00 -20.12 -1.34
N GLY A 72 18.24 -21.43 -1.30
CA GLY A 72 18.50 -22.27 -2.46
C GLY A 72 20.00 -22.47 -2.76
N ASP A 73 20.28 -23.30 -3.77
CA ASP A 73 21.66 -23.63 -4.17
C ASP A 73 22.21 -22.56 -5.12
N VAL A 74 22.79 -21.50 -4.55
CA VAL A 74 23.33 -20.37 -5.33
C VAL A 74 24.83 -20.22 -5.08
N ILE A 75 25.63 -20.24 -6.16
CA ILE A 75 27.06 -19.92 -6.11
C ILE A 75 27.24 -18.43 -6.45
N LEU A 76 27.77 -17.66 -5.51
CA LEU A 76 28.01 -16.22 -5.66
C LEU A 76 29.51 -15.94 -5.74
N VAL A 77 29.95 -15.36 -6.85
CA VAL A 77 31.35 -14.98 -7.07
C VAL A 77 31.48 -13.48 -6.86
N ILE A 78 32.09 -13.09 -5.73
CA ILE A 78 32.36 -11.69 -5.42
C ILE A 78 33.74 -11.32 -5.99
N PRO A 79 33.85 -10.24 -6.79
CA PRO A 79 35.08 -9.92 -7.51
C PRO A 79 36.26 -9.50 -6.61
N GLU A 80 36.00 -9.08 -5.37
CA GLU A 80 37.03 -8.59 -4.46
C GLU A 80 36.76 -9.02 -3.00
N LYS A 81 37.83 -9.38 -2.28
CA LYS A 81 37.80 -9.92 -0.91
C LYS A 81 37.81 -8.83 0.17
N SER A 82 37.14 -7.70 -0.05
CA SER A 82 37.04 -6.63 0.95
C SER A 82 35.67 -6.64 1.64
N ARG A 83 35.65 -6.35 2.95
CA ARG A 83 34.39 -6.17 3.70
C ARG A 83 33.51 -5.09 3.07
N GLN A 84 34.14 -4.11 2.44
CA GLN A 84 33.49 -3.05 1.67
C GLN A 84 32.83 -3.58 0.39
N ALA A 85 33.51 -4.43 -0.38
CA ALA A 85 32.94 -5.06 -1.58
C ALA A 85 31.77 -6.00 -1.25
N LEU A 86 31.86 -6.74 -0.13
CA LEU A 86 30.76 -7.54 0.41
C LEU A 86 29.55 -6.68 0.81
N ALA A 87 29.79 -5.56 1.48
CA ALA A 87 28.74 -4.61 1.85
C ALA A 87 28.08 -4.00 0.61
N GLN A 88 28.88 -3.50 -0.35
CA GLN A 88 28.38 -2.97 -1.62
C GLN A 88 27.58 -3.99 -2.43
N PHE A 89 28.05 -5.25 -2.50
CA PHE A 89 27.34 -6.32 -3.18
C PHE A 89 26.01 -6.65 -2.50
N SER A 90 25.98 -6.71 -1.17
CA SER A 90 24.75 -6.87 -0.37
C SER A 90 23.77 -5.72 -0.60
N THR A 91 24.26 -4.48 -0.66
CA THR A 91 23.46 -3.30 -1.00
C THR A 91 22.89 -3.39 -2.42
N ILE A 92 23.68 -3.81 -3.42
CA ILE A 92 23.23 -3.93 -4.81
C ILE A 92 22.19 -5.05 -4.99
N ILE A 93 22.37 -6.19 -4.32
CA ILE A 93 21.36 -7.28 -4.37
C ILE A 93 20.08 -6.86 -3.65
N SER A 94 20.21 -6.22 -2.48
CA SER A 94 19.07 -5.65 -1.77
C SER A 94 18.34 -4.66 -2.65
N SER A 95 19.06 -3.71 -3.27
CA SER A 95 18.47 -2.68 -4.12
C SER A 95 17.81 -3.27 -5.35
N LYS A 96 18.42 -4.25 -6.04
CA LYS A 96 17.81 -4.90 -7.21
C LYS A 96 16.61 -5.78 -6.87
N SER A 97 16.67 -6.53 -5.77
CA SER A 97 15.54 -7.34 -5.31
C SER A 97 14.39 -6.45 -4.87
N ARG A 98 14.70 -5.34 -4.21
CA ARG A 98 13.78 -4.28 -3.81
C ARG A 98 13.19 -3.56 -5.00
N GLU A 99 13.98 -3.18 -6.01
CA GLU A 99 13.51 -2.63 -7.28
C GLU A 99 12.58 -3.63 -7.99
N ALA A 100 12.90 -4.91 -8.01
CA ALA A 100 12.03 -5.93 -8.59
C ALA A 100 10.70 -6.07 -7.83
N VAL A 101 10.71 -5.98 -6.50
CA VAL A 101 9.50 -5.97 -5.66
C VAL A 101 8.69 -4.69 -5.90
N ILE A 102 9.33 -3.51 -5.88
CA ILE A 102 8.70 -2.21 -6.15
C ILE A 102 8.12 -2.20 -7.57
N ASN A 103 8.84 -2.67 -8.58
CA ASN A 103 8.35 -2.77 -9.95
C ASN A 103 7.19 -3.76 -10.08
N LYS A 104 7.22 -4.88 -9.34
CA LYS A 104 6.09 -5.83 -9.28
C LYS A 104 4.86 -5.22 -8.57
N ILE A 105 5.06 -4.41 -7.54
CA ILE A 105 4.00 -3.66 -6.86
C ILE A 105 3.42 -2.57 -7.77
N ARG A 106 4.28 -1.81 -8.46
CA ARG A 106 3.91 -0.79 -9.47
C ARG A 106 3.08 -1.39 -10.59
N ASN A 107 3.43 -2.58 -11.06
CA ASN A 107 2.72 -3.28 -12.13
C ASN A 107 1.37 -3.90 -11.69
N ASN A 108 1.05 -3.95 -10.39
CA ASN A 108 -0.15 -4.56 -9.84
C ASN A 108 -1.07 -3.56 -9.10
N ALA A 109 -1.26 -2.35 -9.62
CA ALA A 109 -2.10 -1.31 -9.00
C ALA A 109 -1.74 -1.02 -7.53
N ALA A 110 -0.42 -0.86 -7.30
CA ALA A 110 0.18 -0.40 -6.04
C ALA A 110 -0.11 -1.28 -4.78
N GLY A 111 -0.42 -2.57 -4.96
CA GLY A 111 -0.63 -3.53 -3.85
C GLY A 111 -1.92 -3.29 -3.05
N PRO A 112 -2.37 -4.23 -2.19
CA PRO A 112 -3.67 -4.15 -1.51
C PRO A 112 -3.75 -3.18 -0.31
N THR A 113 -2.62 -2.72 0.25
CA THR A 113 -2.61 -1.92 1.48
C THR A 113 -2.00 -0.53 1.26
N PHE A 114 -2.32 0.41 2.15
CA PHE A 114 -1.73 1.75 2.16
C PHE A 114 -0.20 1.69 2.17
N TYR A 115 0.40 0.84 3.01
CA TYR A 115 1.86 0.69 3.08
C TYR A 115 2.48 0.24 1.75
N LEU A 116 1.88 -0.75 1.08
CA LEU A 116 2.37 -1.21 -0.22
C LEU A 116 2.20 -0.14 -1.30
N TRP A 117 1.10 0.61 -1.25
CA TRP A 117 0.93 1.76 -2.13
C TRP A 117 2.02 2.80 -1.89
N LEU A 118 2.31 3.11 -0.63
CA LEU A 118 3.32 4.08 -0.25
C LEU A 118 4.72 3.66 -0.72
N LEU A 119 5.08 2.37 -0.63
CA LEU A 119 6.37 1.87 -1.15
C LEU A 119 6.54 2.09 -2.66
N SER A 120 5.43 2.16 -3.42
CA SER A 120 5.51 2.49 -4.85
C SER A 120 5.84 3.96 -5.12
N GLN A 121 5.69 4.84 -4.11
CA GLN A 121 5.88 6.29 -4.16
C GLN A 121 7.30 6.77 -3.82
N ILE A 122 8.20 5.88 -3.40
CA ILE A 122 9.57 6.17 -2.91
C ILE A 122 10.41 7.06 -3.83
N ASP A 123 10.21 7.00 -5.15
CA ASP A 123 11.00 7.76 -6.13
C ASP A 123 10.48 9.19 -6.37
N ARG A 124 9.38 9.60 -5.71
CA ARG A 124 8.81 10.94 -5.90
C ARG A 124 9.70 12.02 -5.25
N PRO A 125 9.98 13.13 -5.95
CA PRO A 125 10.74 14.25 -5.40
C PRO A 125 9.81 15.21 -4.62
N ASP A 126 8.90 14.68 -3.82
CA ASP A 126 7.95 15.45 -3.02
C ASP A 126 7.85 14.90 -1.59
N ARG A 127 7.09 15.59 -0.72
CA ARG A 127 6.91 15.17 0.67
C ARG A 127 6.35 13.76 0.83
N VAL A 128 5.56 13.26 -0.14
CA VAL A 128 5.00 11.90 -0.08
C VAL A 128 6.09 10.88 -0.39
N GLY A 129 6.95 11.16 -1.37
CA GLY A 129 8.12 10.33 -1.66
C GLY A 129 9.16 10.33 -0.55
N ASP A 130 9.40 11.49 0.08
CA ASP A 130 10.26 11.61 1.27
C ASP A 130 9.70 10.77 2.43
N PHE A 131 8.42 10.96 2.76
CA PHE A 131 7.72 10.18 3.78
C PHE A 131 7.74 8.67 3.49
N ALA A 132 7.58 8.27 2.22
CA ALA A 132 7.66 6.88 1.81
C ALA A 132 9.05 6.27 2.02
N ARG A 133 10.13 7.04 1.78
CA ARG A 133 11.51 6.61 2.03
C ARG A 133 11.78 6.44 3.52
N ASP A 134 11.33 7.38 4.33
CA ASP A 134 11.52 7.33 5.78
C ASP A 134 10.78 6.14 6.40
N LEU A 135 9.51 5.93 6.00
CA LEU A 135 8.71 4.80 6.49
C LEU A 135 9.21 3.44 6.02
N ASP A 136 9.87 3.39 4.87
CA ASP A 136 10.48 2.16 4.42
C ASP A 136 11.74 1.80 5.23
N ALA A 137 12.53 2.80 5.60
CA ALA A 137 13.69 2.61 6.46
C ALA A 137 13.28 2.22 7.89
N ASP A 138 12.05 2.54 8.30
CA ASP A 138 11.50 2.20 9.60
C ASP A 138 11.15 0.70 9.72
N THR A 139 11.95 -0.02 10.51
CA THR A 139 11.74 -1.45 10.80
C THR A 139 10.62 -1.72 11.78
N TYR A 140 10.21 -0.72 12.57
CA TYR A 140 9.20 -0.84 13.62
C TYR A 140 7.80 -0.38 13.18
N PHE A 141 7.70 0.29 12.03
CA PHE A 141 6.42 0.73 11.48
C PHE A 141 5.43 -0.43 11.30
N PRO A 142 4.17 -0.30 11.78
CA PRO A 142 3.15 -1.35 11.65
C PRO A 142 2.62 -1.44 10.20
N LYS A 143 3.22 -2.33 9.42
CA LYS A 143 2.96 -2.51 7.97
C LYS A 143 1.56 -3.04 7.64
N ASN A 144 0.83 -3.52 8.63
CA ASN A 144 -0.53 -4.07 8.50
C ASN A 144 -1.63 -3.09 8.93
N CYS A 145 -1.29 -1.85 9.31
CA CYS A 145 -2.30 -0.83 9.58
C CYS A 145 -3.16 -0.58 8.35
N THR A 146 -4.46 -0.46 8.59
CA THR A 146 -5.49 -0.35 7.53
C THR A 146 -6.27 0.94 7.60
N HIS A 147 -6.04 1.77 8.63
CA HIS A 147 -6.77 3.00 8.89
C HIS A 147 -5.82 4.13 9.27
N PHE A 148 -6.18 5.36 8.90
CA PHE A 148 -5.40 6.56 9.20
C PHE A 148 -5.12 6.71 10.70
N GLU A 149 -6.14 6.57 11.56
CA GLU A 149 -6.00 6.82 12.99
C GLU A 149 -5.03 5.84 13.66
N GLU A 150 -4.95 4.59 13.19
CA GLU A 150 -3.99 3.61 13.71
C GLU A 150 -2.54 4.05 13.42
N ILE A 151 -2.30 4.57 12.22
CA ILE A 151 -0.99 5.05 11.79
C ILE A 151 -0.65 6.35 12.53
N LYS A 152 -1.61 7.24 12.70
CA LYS A 152 -1.46 8.47 13.48
C LYS A 152 -1.12 8.15 14.94
N ILE A 153 -1.85 7.24 15.60
CA ILE A 153 -1.55 6.80 16.97
C ILE A 153 -0.11 6.26 17.06
N TYR A 154 0.35 5.48 16.09
CA TYR A 154 1.75 5.04 16.07
C TYR A 154 2.72 6.23 16.07
N PHE A 155 2.52 7.21 15.18
CA PHE A 155 3.38 8.38 15.11
C PHE A 155 3.33 9.25 16.37
N ASP A 156 2.15 9.40 16.96
CA ASP A 156 1.97 10.08 18.25
C ASP A 156 2.78 9.34 19.34
N THR A 157 2.79 8.00 19.37
CA THR A 157 3.53 7.23 20.39
C THR A 157 5.05 7.30 20.25
N VAL A 158 5.58 7.48 19.03
CA VAL A 158 7.01 7.67 18.80
C VAL A 158 7.43 9.14 18.90
N GLY A 159 6.49 10.06 19.18
CA GLY A 159 6.75 11.48 19.31
C GLY A 159 7.13 12.15 17.99
N ALA A 160 6.53 11.72 16.89
CA ALA A 160 6.74 12.35 15.58
C ALA A 160 6.24 13.80 15.58
N CYS A 161 6.90 14.66 14.81
CA CYS A 161 6.47 16.05 14.68
C CYS A 161 5.26 16.18 13.74
N ASP A 162 4.53 17.29 13.86
CA ASP A 162 3.33 17.57 13.07
C ASP A 162 3.56 17.46 11.56
N ALA A 163 4.76 17.78 11.07
CA ALA A 163 5.11 17.66 9.65
C ALA A 163 5.03 16.22 9.11
N VAL A 164 5.26 15.21 9.97
CA VAL A 164 5.10 13.79 9.63
C VAL A 164 3.62 13.46 9.51
N ILE A 165 2.79 13.94 10.43
CA ILE A 165 1.33 13.76 10.39
C ILE A 165 0.74 14.43 9.14
N GLU A 166 1.19 15.62 8.78
CA GLU A 166 0.77 16.31 7.55
C GLU A 166 1.19 15.55 6.28
N SER A 167 2.37 14.92 6.29
CA SER A 167 2.83 14.08 5.18
C SER A 167 2.01 12.79 5.07
N LEU A 168 1.67 12.18 6.22
CA LEU A 168 0.76 11.04 6.30
C LEU A 168 -0.64 11.40 5.78
N LYS A 169 -1.22 12.52 6.22
CA LYS A 169 -2.52 13.01 5.75
C LYS A 169 -2.54 13.15 4.23
N LYS A 170 -1.54 13.84 3.68
CA LYS A 170 -1.43 14.02 2.22
C LYS A 170 -1.34 12.68 1.48
N ALA A 171 -0.48 11.78 1.95
CA ALA A 171 -0.33 10.45 1.35
C ALA A 171 -1.61 9.62 1.47
N TRP A 172 -2.27 9.65 2.62
CA TRP A 172 -3.50 8.91 2.90
C TRP A 172 -4.66 9.40 2.03
N LEU A 173 -4.85 10.72 1.92
CA LEU A 173 -5.88 11.30 1.07
C LEU A 173 -5.64 10.94 -0.40
N GLU A 174 -4.40 10.99 -0.88
CA GLU A 174 -4.07 10.56 -2.25
C GLU A 174 -4.37 9.07 -2.46
N TYR A 175 -4.01 8.22 -1.50
CA TYR A 175 -4.33 6.79 -1.54
C TYR A 175 -5.83 6.54 -1.55
N ALA A 176 -6.57 7.19 -0.66
CA ALA A 176 -8.01 7.04 -0.51
C ALA A 176 -8.79 7.61 -1.72
N GLN A 177 -8.31 8.68 -2.34
CA GLN A 177 -8.85 9.18 -3.61
C GLN A 177 -8.55 8.25 -4.79
N THR A 178 -7.40 7.58 -4.77
CA THR A 178 -6.98 6.66 -5.83
C THR A 178 -7.57 5.26 -5.63
N TYR A 179 -8.01 4.90 -4.43
CA TYR A 179 -8.58 3.58 -4.12
C TYR A 179 -9.68 3.69 -3.04
N PRO A 180 -10.77 4.43 -3.29
CA PRO A 180 -11.82 4.67 -2.29
C PRO A 180 -12.47 3.37 -1.82
N GLU A 181 -12.51 2.34 -2.67
CA GLU A 181 -13.07 1.03 -2.31
C GLU A 181 -12.26 0.28 -1.25
N ARG A 182 -11.03 0.70 -0.98
CA ARG A 182 -10.12 0.07 -0.01
C ARG A 182 -10.17 0.72 1.36
N ILE A 183 -10.93 1.81 1.49
CA ILE A 183 -11.10 2.52 2.76
C ILE A 183 -12.39 2.01 3.39
N GLU A 184 -12.25 1.27 4.49
CA GLU A 184 -13.38 0.86 5.30
C GLU A 184 -13.76 2.02 6.24
N PRO A 185 -15.01 2.51 6.21
CA PRO A 185 -15.45 3.58 7.09
C PRO A 185 -15.50 3.12 8.55
N LEU A 186 -14.68 3.71 9.41
CA LEU A 186 -14.69 3.45 10.85
C LEU A 186 -14.62 4.76 11.64
N ALA A 187 -14.80 4.67 12.95
CA ALA A 187 -14.68 5.82 13.84
C ALA A 187 -13.92 5.47 15.12
N TRP A 188 -13.39 6.48 15.79
CA TRP A 188 -12.76 6.35 17.09
C TRP A 188 -13.48 7.23 18.11
N CYS A 189 -13.82 6.65 19.26
CA CYS A 189 -14.39 7.41 20.36
C CYS A 189 -13.34 8.37 20.93
N ASN A 190 -13.64 9.66 21.02
CA ASN A 190 -12.71 10.67 21.56
C ASN A 190 -12.37 10.42 23.04
N GLU A 191 -13.27 9.78 23.78
CA GLU A 191 -13.12 9.59 25.23
C GLU A 191 -12.33 8.34 25.61
N CYS A 192 -12.68 7.20 25.02
CA CYS A 192 -12.08 5.92 25.38
C CYS A 192 -11.08 5.39 24.33
N GLY A 193 -10.93 6.09 23.20
CA GLY A 193 -10.06 5.69 22.09
C GLY A 193 -10.52 4.44 21.34
N LYS A 194 -11.70 3.92 21.66
CA LYS A 194 -12.20 2.66 21.10
C LYS A 194 -12.52 2.83 19.61
N LYS A 195 -12.03 1.88 18.81
CA LYS A 195 -12.35 1.71 17.38
C LYS A 195 -13.76 1.13 17.21
N LEU A 196 -14.59 1.75 16.38
CA LEU A 196 -16.01 1.46 16.23
C LEU A 196 -16.42 1.42 14.74
N PRO A 197 -17.41 0.60 14.36
CA PRO A 197 -18.17 0.83 13.13
C PRO A 197 -18.85 2.21 13.15
N ILE A 198 -18.91 2.91 12.03
CA ILE A 198 -19.58 4.23 11.94
C ILE A 198 -21.06 4.19 12.35
N SER A 199 -21.73 3.05 12.18
CA SER A 199 -23.10 2.85 12.64
C SER A 199 -23.22 2.90 14.17
N ASN A 200 -22.14 2.62 14.90
CA ASN A 200 -22.14 2.58 16.36
C ASN A 200 -21.51 3.84 16.98
N ALA A 201 -21.07 4.77 16.14
CA ALA A 201 -20.53 6.06 16.54
C ALA A 201 -21.62 7.15 16.54
N ARG A 202 -21.48 8.09 17.47
CA ARG A 202 -22.38 9.23 17.66
C ARG A 202 -21.59 10.52 17.51
N LEU A 203 -21.94 11.34 16.52
CA LEU A 203 -21.52 12.74 16.50
C LEU A 203 -22.39 13.50 17.49
N SER A 204 -21.75 14.08 18.51
CA SER A 204 -22.43 14.71 19.64
C SER A 204 -21.83 16.08 19.89
N TRP A 205 -22.65 17.07 20.23
CA TRP A 205 -22.17 18.43 20.52
C TRP A 205 -22.97 19.07 21.65
N SER A 206 -22.32 20.00 22.35
CA SER A 206 -22.94 20.85 23.37
C SER A 206 -23.34 22.18 22.75
N THR A 207 -24.59 22.58 22.95
CA THR A 207 -25.07 23.91 22.56
C THR A 207 -24.60 25.00 23.50
N GLU A 208 -24.16 24.64 24.72
CA GLU A 208 -23.65 25.59 25.71
C GLU A 208 -22.15 25.84 25.56
N THR A 209 -21.35 24.77 25.47
CA THR A 209 -19.88 24.88 25.39
C THR A 209 -19.35 24.93 23.97
N GLN A 210 -20.21 24.65 22.98
CA GLN A 210 -19.85 24.57 21.56
C GLN A 210 -18.79 23.50 21.25
N GLU A 211 -18.61 22.53 22.16
CA GLU A 211 -17.67 21.43 21.97
C GLU A 211 -18.32 20.28 21.18
N ILE A 212 -17.51 19.59 20.38
CA ILE A 212 -17.94 18.54 19.47
C ILE A 212 -17.15 17.25 19.74
N TYR A 213 -17.85 16.12 19.74
CA TYR A 213 -17.34 14.82 20.12
C TYR A 213 -17.86 13.71 19.21
N ILE A 214 -17.01 12.73 18.91
CA ILE A 214 -17.40 11.41 18.42
C ILE A 214 -17.35 10.43 19.59
N LEU A 215 -18.50 9.90 19.99
CA LEU A 215 -18.64 9.03 21.14
C LEU A 215 -19.18 7.65 20.75
N ASP A 216 -18.77 6.63 21.50
CA ASP A 216 -19.54 5.38 21.55
C ASP A 216 -20.78 5.54 22.44
N GLY A 217 -21.76 4.65 22.32
CA GLY A 217 -23.01 4.75 23.09
C GLY A 217 -22.81 4.79 24.61
N LYS A 218 -21.82 4.05 25.15
CA LYS A 218 -21.58 4.04 26.60
C LYS A 218 -20.93 5.33 27.08
N CYS A 219 -20.01 5.88 26.28
CA CYS A 219 -19.39 7.17 26.56
C CYS A 219 -20.40 8.31 26.46
N LEU A 220 -21.29 8.29 25.46
CA LEU A 220 -22.36 9.26 25.33
C LEU A 220 -23.29 9.22 26.55
N ASP A 221 -23.77 8.04 26.93
CA ASP A 221 -24.64 7.89 28.10
C ASP A 221 -23.97 8.47 29.35
N LYS A 222 -22.68 8.18 29.56
CA LYS A 222 -21.91 8.71 30.69
C LYS A 222 -21.81 10.24 30.65
N TYR A 223 -21.54 10.84 29.48
CA TYR A 223 -21.41 12.28 29.32
C TYR A 223 -22.74 13.02 29.51
N GLN A 224 -23.84 12.43 29.03
CA GLN A 224 -25.18 13.01 29.19
C GLN A 224 -25.64 13.14 30.64
N HIS A 225 -24.99 12.45 31.59
CA HIS A 225 -25.25 12.68 33.02
C HIS A 225 -24.64 13.99 33.54
N PHE A 226 -23.66 14.55 32.84
CA PHE A 226 -22.95 15.76 33.23
C PHE A 226 -23.39 16.97 32.39
N ASP A 227 -23.49 16.81 31.07
CA ASP A 227 -23.85 17.88 30.13
C ASP A 227 -24.92 17.42 29.14
N GLU A 228 -25.87 18.30 28.81
CA GLU A 228 -26.88 18.02 27.80
C GLU A 228 -26.25 18.08 26.39
N LEU A 229 -26.10 16.92 25.76
CA LEU A 229 -25.52 16.78 24.43
C LEU A 229 -26.59 16.41 23.40
N THR A 230 -26.64 17.18 22.32
CA THR A 230 -27.34 16.77 21.10
C THR A 230 -26.49 15.72 20.39
N SER A 231 -27.11 14.68 19.80
CA SER A 231 -26.34 13.65 19.09
C SER A 231 -27.07 13.10 17.86
N ARG A 232 -26.27 12.69 16.87
CA ARG A 232 -26.71 12.03 15.63
C ARG A 232 -25.82 10.83 15.32
N GLN A 233 -26.37 9.84 14.64
CA GLN A 233 -25.59 8.66 14.23
C GLN A 233 -24.58 9.05 13.15
N LEU A 234 -23.32 8.67 13.31
CA LEU A 234 -22.27 9.12 12.38
C LEU A 234 -22.49 8.62 10.95
N SER A 235 -23.06 7.42 10.78
CA SER A 235 -23.37 6.85 9.46
C SER A 235 -24.42 7.61 8.65
N THR A 236 -25.14 8.57 9.25
CA THR A 236 -26.15 9.39 8.55
C THR A 236 -25.66 10.81 8.29
N ILE A 237 -24.42 11.14 8.65
CA ILE A 237 -23.88 12.50 8.52
C ILE A 237 -23.35 12.71 7.10
N THR A 238 -23.73 13.83 6.51
CA THR A 238 -23.26 14.32 5.21
C THR A 238 -22.45 15.61 5.38
N HIS A 239 -21.81 16.09 4.31
CA HIS A 239 -21.14 17.40 4.31
C HIS A 239 -22.12 18.54 4.61
N SER A 240 -23.34 18.48 4.07
CA SER A 240 -24.38 19.50 4.32
C SER A 240 -24.83 19.50 5.79
N ASP A 241 -24.86 18.34 6.44
CA ASP A 241 -25.16 18.28 7.88
C ASP A 241 -24.08 18.96 8.73
N LEU A 242 -22.81 18.94 8.28
CA LEU A 242 -21.72 19.63 8.97
C LEU A 242 -21.75 21.14 8.74
N GLU A 243 -22.13 21.60 7.55
CA GLU A 243 -22.38 23.03 7.28
C GLU A 243 -23.50 23.56 8.19
N ASP A 244 -24.58 22.77 8.35
CA ASP A 244 -25.69 23.08 9.25
C ASP A 244 -25.26 23.24 10.73
N LEU A 245 -24.21 22.52 11.18
CA LEU A 245 -23.68 22.68 12.53
C LEU A 245 -23.10 24.09 12.77
N VAL A 246 -22.49 24.68 11.74
CA VAL A 246 -21.98 26.06 11.81
C VAL A 246 -23.14 27.05 11.72
N GLU A 247 -23.99 26.88 10.71
CA GLU A 247 -25.03 27.88 10.38
C GLU A 247 -26.20 27.90 11.37
N LYS A 248 -26.64 26.73 11.84
CA LYS A 248 -27.86 26.57 12.66
C LYS A 248 -27.54 26.37 14.14
N GLU A 249 -26.53 25.56 14.43
CA GLU A 249 -26.16 25.21 15.81
C GLU A 249 -25.11 26.17 16.40
N GLY A 250 -24.54 27.07 15.59
CA GLY A 250 -23.61 28.10 16.04
C GLY A 250 -22.25 27.57 16.48
N LEU A 251 -21.86 26.39 15.99
CA LEU A 251 -20.56 25.79 16.29
C LEU A 251 -19.43 26.51 15.54
N SER A 252 -18.23 26.47 16.13
CA SER A 252 -17.01 27.05 15.57
C SER A 252 -16.67 26.44 14.19
N GLU A 253 -16.54 27.30 13.18
CA GLU A 253 -16.15 26.91 11.81
C GLU A 253 -14.84 26.11 11.80
N TYR A 254 -13.88 26.50 12.64
CA TYR A 254 -12.59 25.82 12.78
C TYR A 254 -12.74 24.39 13.31
N ASP A 255 -13.60 24.17 14.32
CA ASP A 255 -13.79 22.84 14.91
C ASP A 255 -14.56 21.91 13.97
N VAL A 256 -15.53 22.46 13.23
CA VAL A 256 -16.25 21.73 12.19
C VAL A 256 -15.33 21.39 11.00
N GLU A 257 -14.42 22.28 10.61
CA GLU A 257 -13.43 21.99 9.55
C GLU A 257 -12.49 20.84 9.98
N ARG A 258 -12.00 20.88 11.22
CA ARG A 258 -11.17 19.79 11.80
C ARG A 258 -11.93 18.47 11.91
N LEU A 259 -13.21 18.52 12.28
CA LEU A 259 -14.06 17.34 12.30
C LEU A 259 -14.23 16.78 10.89
N THR A 260 -14.52 17.64 9.91
CA THR A 260 -14.68 17.26 8.51
C THR A 260 -13.43 16.56 7.97
N GLU A 261 -12.24 17.12 8.24
CA GLU A 261 -10.96 16.50 7.90
C GLU A 261 -10.82 15.12 8.54
N THR A 262 -11.09 15.01 9.84
CA THR A 262 -10.98 13.77 10.61
C THR A 262 -11.90 12.68 10.05
N LEU A 263 -13.17 13.01 9.83
CA LEU A 263 -14.17 12.08 9.28
C LEU A 263 -13.82 11.66 7.84
N THR A 264 -13.23 12.56 7.05
CA THR A 264 -12.74 12.25 5.71
C THR A 264 -11.57 11.27 5.77
N LEU A 265 -10.60 11.48 6.66
CA LEU A 265 -9.45 10.60 6.86
C LEU A 265 -9.86 9.20 7.36
N TRP A 266 -10.92 9.13 8.16
CA TRP A 266 -11.52 7.87 8.61
C TRP A 266 -12.40 7.18 7.57
N GLY A 267 -12.63 7.81 6.41
CA GLY A 267 -13.55 7.32 5.38
C GLY A 267 -15.04 7.39 5.77
N ALA A 268 -15.36 8.04 6.89
CA ALA A 268 -16.73 8.25 7.36
C ALA A 268 -17.46 9.31 6.52
N LEU A 269 -16.72 10.24 5.91
CA LEU A 269 -17.23 11.15 4.89
C LEU A 269 -16.61 10.84 3.52
N PRO A 270 -17.38 11.01 2.44
CA PRO A 270 -16.83 10.87 1.10
C PRO A 270 -15.79 11.97 0.87
N ILE A 271 -14.64 11.58 0.32
CA ILE A 271 -13.61 12.53 -0.09
C ILE A 271 -14.16 13.37 -1.23
N ASN A 272 -14.04 14.68 -1.09
CA ASN A 272 -14.49 15.60 -2.12
C ASN A 272 -13.58 15.43 -3.35
N CYS A 273 -14.14 14.83 -4.40
CA CYS A 273 -13.43 14.50 -5.62
C CYS A 273 -13.86 15.44 -6.75
N PRO A 274 -12.95 15.82 -7.66
CA PRO A 274 -13.24 16.76 -8.75
C PRO A 274 -14.18 16.20 -9.84
N GLY A 275 -14.68 14.97 -9.68
CA GLY A 275 -15.56 14.33 -10.66
C GLY A 275 -15.95 12.90 -10.27
N SER A 276 -16.39 12.15 -11.27
CA SER A 276 -16.84 10.77 -11.12
C SER A 276 -16.16 9.85 -12.13
N VAL A 277 -15.74 8.69 -11.66
CA VAL A 277 -15.35 7.54 -12.50
C VAL A 277 -16.59 6.70 -12.76
N TYR A 278 -16.77 6.25 -13.99
CA TYR A 278 -17.97 5.52 -14.43
C TYR A 278 -17.66 4.28 -15.23
N PHE A 279 -18.63 3.37 -15.21
CA PHE A 279 -18.63 2.11 -15.93
C PHE A 279 -19.84 2.07 -16.86
N ILE A 280 -19.60 2.15 -18.17
CA ILE A 280 -20.67 2.13 -19.19
C ILE A 280 -20.54 0.86 -20.02
N GLN A 281 -21.61 0.11 -20.18
CA GLN A 281 -21.64 -1.08 -21.00
C GLN A 281 -22.35 -0.83 -22.33
N SER A 282 -21.78 -1.37 -23.41
CA SER A 282 -22.46 -1.47 -24.71
C SER A 282 -23.44 -2.65 -24.70
N GLU A 283 -24.70 -2.42 -25.06
CA GLU A 283 -25.75 -3.45 -25.03
C GLU A 283 -25.45 -4.61 -25.99
N LYS A 284 -24.82 -4.35 -27.14
CA LYS A 284 -24.56 -5.39 -28.16
C LYS A 284 -23.26 -6.15 -27.92
N THR A 285 -22.19 -5.46 -27.57
CA THR A 285 -20.86 -6.08 -27.43
C THR A 285 -20.58 -6.52 -26.00
N HIS A 286 -21.38 -6.06 -25.03
CA HIS A 286 -21.15 -6.20 -23.60
C HIS A 286 -19.82 -5.63 -23.07
N ALA A 287 -19.03 -4.98 -23.93
CA ALA A 287 -17.80 -4.31 -23.56
C ALA A 287 -18.10 -3.18 -22.57
N VAL A 288 -17.23 -3.03 -21.56
CA VAL A 288 -17.35 -2.05 -20.49
C VAL A 288 -16.32 -0.95 -20.71
N LYS A 289 -16.78 0.28 -20.81
CA LYS A 289 -15.96 1.48 -20.79
C LYS A 289 -15.74 1.92 -19.34
N ILE A 290 -14.49 2.15 -18.98
CA ILE A 290 -14.11 2.81 -17.73
C ILE A 290 -13.69 4.24 -18.09
N GLY A 291 -14.34 5.25 -17.53
CA GLY A 291 -14.02 6.65 -17.88
C GLY A 291 -14.23 7.63 -16.73
N PHE A 292 -13.68 8.84 -16.87
CA PHE A 292 -13.86 9.94 -15.92
C PHE A 292 -14.68 11.11 -16.51
N THR A 293 -15.38 11.85 -15.66
CA THR A 293 -16.02 13.14 -15.97
C THR A 293 -15.99 14.07 -14.77
N SER A 294 -15.67 15.36 -14.97
CA SER A 294 -15.77 16.40 -13.93
C SER A 294 -17.18 17.01 -13.83
N GLY A 295 -18.06 16.72 -14.79
CA GLY A 295 -19.45 17.19 -14.81
C GLY A 295 -20.47 16.05 -14.74
N PRO A 296 -21.78 16.37 -14.84
CA PRO A 296 -22.87 15.41 -14.71
C PRO A 296 -22.72 14.21 -15.66
N ILE A 297 -22.82 13.01 -15.10
CA ILE A 297 -22.56 11.76 -15.83
C ILE A 297 -23.59 11.51 -16.94
N GLU A 298 -24.83 11.96 -16.76
CA GLU A 298 -25.91 11.83 -17.73
C GLU A 298 -25.57 12.59 -19.02
N LYS A 299 -24.97 13.78 -18.89
CA LYS A 299 -24.50 14.57 -20.04
C LYS A 299 -23.36 13.86 -20.76
N ARG A 300 -22.45 13.23 -20.01
CA ARG A 300 -21.35 12.46 -20.59
C ARG A 300 -21.86 11.21 -21.31
N LEU A 301 -22.81 10.47 -20.73
CA LEU A 301 -23.45 9.31 -21.35
C LEU A 301 -24.17 9.70 -22.64
N ALA A 302 -24.95 10.78 -22.62
CA ALA A 302 -25.64 11.30 -23.80
C ALA A 302 -24.65 11.67 -24.92
N SER A 303 -23.56 12.36 -24.57
CA SER A 303 -22.49 12.70 -25.52
C SER A 303 -21.84 11.44 -26.12
N LEU A 304 -21.48 10.45 -25.30
CA LEU A 304 -20.89 9.18 -25.78
C LEU A 304 -21.86 8.41 -26.70
N GLN A 305 -23.16 8.44 -26.40
CA GLN A 305 -24.17 7.77 -27.21
C GLN A 305 -24.25 8.33 -28.64
N THR A 306 -24.01 9.63 -28.84
CA THR A 306 -24.03 10.24 -30.19
C THR A 306 -22.98 9.67 -31.14
N ALA A 307 -21.86 9.18 -30.59
CA ALA A 307 -20.75 8.62 -31.35
C ALA A 307 -20.70 7.09 -31.28
N HIS A 308 -21.69 6.43 -30.65
CA HIS A 308 -21.73 4.98 -30.49
C HIS A 308 -23.00 4.38 -31.13
N PRO A 309 -22.88 3.41 -32.05
CA PRO A 309 -24.01 2.89 -32.81
C PRO A 309 -24.98 2.01 -32.00
N TYR A 310 -24.52 1.47 -30.87
CA TYR A 310 -25.33 0.65 -29.98
C TYR A 310 -25.65 1.40 -28.69
N LYS A 311 -26.78 1.07 -28.07
CA LYS A 311 -27.21 1.67 -26.82
C LYS A 311 -26.17 1.43 -25.71
N LEU A 312 -25.90 2.47 -24.95
CA LEU A 312 -24.99 2.49 -23.83
C LEU A 312 -25.77 2.50 -22.51
N GLN A 313 -25.39 1.65 -21.57
CA GLN A 313 -25.99 1.54 -20.25
C GLN A 313 -24.96 1.91 -19.18
N LEU A 314 -25.30 2.86 -18.32
CA LEU A 314 -24.51 3.13 -17.12
C LEU A 314 -24.70 1.97 -16.12
N LEU A 315 -23.61 1.29 -15.76
CA LEU A 315 -23.61 0.21 -14.77
C LEU A 315 -23.41 0.74 -13.35
N ALA A 316 -22.43 1.62 -13.17
CA ALA A 316 -22.08 2.22 -11.89
C ALA A 316 -21.28 3.51 -12.10
N ALA A 317 -21.27 4.38 -11.08
CA ALA A 317 -20.44 5.57 -11.03
C ALA A 317 -20.07 5.88 -9.58
N LEU A 318 -18.84 6.34 -9.34
CA LEU A 318 -18.41 6.75 -8.02
C LEU A 318 -17.56 8.01 -8.10
N ALA A 319 -17.57 8.78 -7.02
CA ALA A 319 -16.67 9.92 -6.85
C ALA A 319 -15.22 9.44 -7.02
N GLY A 320 -14.43 10.16 -7.80
CA GLY A 320 -13.07 9.76 -8.11
C GLY A 320 -12.30 10.80 -8.89
N THR A 321 -11.09 10.44 -9.31
CA THR A 321 -10.17 11.32 -10.03
C THR A 321 -9.75 10.68 -11.36
N VAL A 322 -9.12 11.47 -12.23
CA VAL A 322 -8.44 10.96 -13.43
C VAL A 322 -7.35 9.94 -13.05
N ALA A 323 -6.68 10.12 -11.91
CA ALA A 323 -5.69 9.16 -11.40
C ALA A 323 -6.34 7.83 -11.03
N TYR A 324 -7.55 7.85 -10.46
CA TYR A 324 -8.29 6.63 -10.14
C TYR A 324 -8.78 5.89 -11.39
N GLU A 325 -9.29 6.62 -12.39
CA GLU A 325 -9.60 6.03 -13.70
C GLU A 325 -8.37 5.29 -14.26
N LYS A 326 -7.20 5.94 -14.25
CA LYS A 326 -5.96 5.34 -14.72
C LYS A 326 -5.56 4.10 -13.91
N SER A 327 -5.72 4.13 -12.58
CA SER A 327 -5.39 2.95 -11.75
C SER A 327 -6.31 1.77 -12.04
N LEU A 328 -7.60 2.01 -12.34
CA LEU A 328 -8.54 0.98 -12.78
C LEU A 328 -8.20 0.47 -14.19
N HIS A 329 -7.81 1.35 -15.09
CA HIS A 329 -7.31 0.97 -16.41
C HIS A 329 -6.09 0.06 -16.31
N ASP A 330 -5.15 0.35 -15.41
CA ASP A 330 -3.96 -0.47 -15.16
C ASP A 330 -4.34 -1.79 -14.48
N ARG A 331 -5.23 -1.77 -13.49
CA ARG A 331 -5.74 -2.96 -12.80
C ARG A 331 -6.39 -3.96 -13.75
N PHE A 332 -7.20 -3.48 -14.70
CA PHE A 332 -7.91 -4.31 -15.67
C PHE A 332 -7.25 -4.35 -17.04
N ALA A 333 -5.98 -3.95 -17.16
CA ALA A 333 -5.26 -3.86 -18.43
C ALA A 333 -5.26 -5.20 -19.21
N LYS A 334 -5.27 -6.34 -18.51
CA LYS A 334 -5.35 -7.68 -19.11
C LYS A 334 -6.63 -7.95 -19.89
N PHE A 335 -7.71 -7.22 -19.57
CA PHE A 335 -9.02 -7.32 -20.22
C PHE A 335 -9.28 -6.16 -21.17
N ARG A 336 -8.28 -5.30 -21.43
CA ARG A 336 -8.44 -4.14 -22.29
C ARG A 336 -8.59 -4.60 -23.74
N LEU A 337 -9.66 -4.14 -24.39
CA LEU A 337 -9.93 -4.37 -25.81
C LEU A 337 -9.24 -3.28 -26.63
N GLU A 338 -9.85 -2.10 -26.72
CA GLU A 338 -9.33 -0.95 -27.46
C GLU A 338 -9.63 0.35 -26.73
N GLY A 339 -8.61 1.21 -26.61
CA GLY A 339 -8.71 2.47 -25.87
C GLY A 339 -9.15 2.26 -24.41
N GLU A 340 -10.28 2.83 -24.05
CA GLU A 340 -10.87 2.79 -22.70
C GLU A 340 -11.94 1.69 -22.54
N TRP A 341 -12.02 0.74 -23.48
CA TRP A 341 -12.99 -0.36 -23.48
C TRP A 341 -12.36 -1.68 -23.04
N PHE A 342 -13.10 -2.43 -22.23
CA PHE A 342 -12.65 -3.67 -21.58
C PHE A 342 -13.67 -4.79 -21.82
N GLU A 343 -13.18 -6.02 -21.88
CA GLU A 343 -14.00 -7.23 -21.87
C GLU A 343 -14.77 -7.32 -20.54
N PRO A 344 -16.04 -7.76 -20.53
CA PRO A 344 -16.83 -7.95 -19.31
C PRO A 344 -16.37 -9.17 -18.49
N HIS A 345 -15.09 -9.20 -18.13
CA HIS A 345 -14.49 -10.27 -17.34
C HIS A 345 -15.12 -10.33 -15.94
N PRO A 346 -15.30 -11.54 -15.35
CA PRO A 346 -15.90 -11.70 -14.02
C PRO A 346 -15.31 -10.78 -12.93
N ASP A 347 -13.99 -10.59 -12.91
CA ASP A 347 -13.32 -9.69 -11.95
C ASP A 347 -13.76 -8.22 -12.08
N LEU A 348 -13.93 -7.73 -13.31
CA LEU A 348 -14.41 -6.37 -13.57
C LEU A 348 -15.88 -6.25 -13.19
N MET A 349 -16.71 -7.22 -13.56
CA MET A 349 -18.14 -7.22 -13.23
C MET A 349 -18.40 -7.35 -11.73
N ALA A 350 -17.58 -8.13 -11.03
CA ALA A 350 -17.61 -8.22 -9.57
C ALA A 350 -17.28 -6.87 -8.92
N PHE A 351 -16.23 -6.20 -9.40
CA PHE A 351 -15.87 -4.85 -8.95
C PHE A 351 -17.01 -3.85 -9.17
N VAL A 352 -17.58 -3.82 -10.37
CA VAL A 352 -18.73 -2.95 -10.72
C VAL A 352 -19.94 -3.22 -9.81
N SER A 353 -20.18 -4.49 -9.47
CA SER A 353 -21.27 -4.88 -8.57
C SER A 353 -21.06 -4.35 -7.15
N VAL A 354 -19.83 -4.41 -6.63
CA VAL A 354 -19.48 -3.85 -5.31
C VAL A 354 -19.69 -2.33 -5.30
N VAL A 355 -19.21 -1.63 -6.32
CA VAL A 355 -19.41 -0.17 -6.46
C VAL A 355 -20.90 0.17 -6.46
N ARG A 356 -21.70 -0.58 -7.23
CA ARG A 356 -23.15 -0.39 -7.31
C ARG A 356 -23.85 -0.59 -5.96
N LEU A 357 -23.41 -1.57 -5.17
CA LEU A 357 -23.97 -1.84 -3.83
C LEU A 357 -23.57 -0.78 -2.81
N GLY A 358 -22.34 -0.26 -2.87
CA GLY A 358 -21.87 0.82 -1.99
C GLY A 358 -22.68 2.12 -2.14
N LEU A 359 -23.22 2.38 -3.33
CA LEU A 359 -24.12 3.52 -3.60
C LEU A 359 -25.57 3.28 -3.15
N GLY A 360 -25.95 2.01 -2.95
CA GLY A 360 -27.30 1.60 -2.58
C GLY A 360 -27.70 1.95 -1.14
N HIS A 361 -26.75 2.34 -0.28
CA HIS A 361 -27.05 2.83 1.07
C HIS A 361 -27.26 4.35 1.15
N ASN A 362 -26.83 5.12 0.14
CA ASN A 362 -26.93 6.59 0.18
C ASN A 362 -28.16 7.15 -0.56
N ASN A 363 -28.76 6.38 -1.49
CA ASN A 363 -29.84 6.89 -2.36
C ASN A 363 -31.27 6.44 -1.99
N SER A 364 -31.47 5.77 -0.85
CA SER A 364 -32.81 5.30 -0.44
C SER A 364 -33.64 6.32 0.36
N GLN A 365 -33.19 7.58 0.51
CA GLN A 365 -33.96 8.62 1.22
C GLN A 365 -34.59 9.72 0.34
N GLU A 366 -34.40 9.72 -0.99
CA GLU A 366 -34.95 10.79 -1.86
C GLU A 366 -36.12 10.37 -2.77
N ARG A 367 -36.84 9.29 -2.48
CA ARG A 367 -38.06 8.95 -3.23
C ARG A 367 -39.21 8.48 -2.35
N THR A 368 -39.74 9.41 -1.56
CA THR A 368 -41.14 9.39 -1.10
C THR A 368 -41.63 10.82 -0.93
N GLU A 369 -42.12 11.39 -2.03
CA GLU A 369 -43.25 12.34 -2.05
C GLU A 369 -44.20 11.92 -3.18
#